data_AF-A0A6G4A3F2-F1
#
_entry.id   AF-A0A6G4A3F2-F1
#
_cell.length_a   1.000
_cell.length_b   1.000
_cell.length_c   1.000
_cell.angle_alpha   90.00
_cell.angle_beta   90.00
_cell.angle_gamma   90.00
#
_symmetry.space_group_name_H-M   'P 1'
#
loop_
_entity.id
_entity.type
_entity.pdbx_description
1 polymer ?
#
loop_
_entity_poly.entity_id
_entity_poly.type
_entity_poly.pdbx_seq_one_letter_code
_entity_poly.pdbx_strand_id
1 'polypeptide(L)' 'MAPKKNFPLRLDPKLYEALEQWAGDEFRSVNGHIEYLLRESLQRAGRLPKAVLTGSTPETPPSEGSEGLESPKHSDSSD' A
#
# COMPACT_ATOMS: atom_id res chain seq x y z
N MET A 1 -16.63 5.60 -1.09
CA MET A 1 -15.41 5.82 -0.31
C MET A 1 -14.65 4.51 -0.31
N ALA A 2 -13.46 4.44 -0.89
CA ALA A 2 -12.70 3.19 -0.93
C ALA A 2 -12.44 2.69 0.50
N PRO A 3 -12.51 1.37 0.75
CA PRO A 3 -12.29 0.83 2.09
C PRO A 3 -10.86 1.15 2.55
N LYS A 4 -10.74 1.83 3.70
CA LYS A 4 -9.45 2.08 4.33
C LYS A 4 -8.93 0.77 4.93
N LYS A 5 -7.68 0.42 4.66
CA LYS A 5 -7.03 -0.74 5.26
C LYS A 5 -6.66 -0.41 6.71
N ASN A 6 -7.27 -1.09 7.66
CA ASN A 6 -6.93 -0.98 9.07
C ASN A 6 -5.71 -1.86 9.38
N PHE A 7 -4.65 -1.27 9.89
CA PHE A 7 -3.43 -1.98 10.30
C PHE A 7 -2.97 -1.47 11.67
N PRO A 8 -2.63 -2.36 12.62
CA PRO A 8 -2.11 -1.94 13.92
C PRO A 8 -0.70 -1.36 13.77
N LEU A 9 -0.56 -0.06 13.99
CA LEU A 9 0.73 0.62 13.96
C LEU A 9 1.42 0.49 15.33
N ARG A 10 2.67 0.03 15.33
CA ARG A 10 3.50 0.01 16.54
C ARG A 10 4.32 1.30 16.57
N LEU A 11 4.04 2.16 17.54
CA LEU A 11 4.75 3.43 17.75
C LEU A 11 5.31 3.49 19.17
N ASP A 12 6.38 4.25 19.34
CA ASP A 12 6.81 4.70 20.66
C ASP A 12 5.68 5.57 21.28
N PRO A 13 5.27 5.34 22.54
CA PRO A 13 4.24 6.13 23.21
C PRO A 13 4.53 7.64 23.20
N LYS A 14 5.78 8.06 23.40
CA LYS A 14 6.16 9.49 23.40
C LYS A 14 6.04 10.11 22.02
N LEU A 15 6.29 9.31 20.98
CA LEU A 15 6.07 9.75 19.61
C LEU A 15 4.58 9.92 19.32
N TYR A 16 3.74 9.03 19.85
CA TYR A 16 2.29 9.16 19.71
C TYR A 16 1.75 10.41 20.40
N GLU A 17 2.20 10.71 21.63
CA GLU A 17 1.83 11.94 22.35
C GLU A 17 2.19 13.20 21.56
N ALA A 18 3.40 13.26 20.97
CA ALA A 18 3.81 14.38 20.14
C ALA A 18 2.95 14.53 18.87
N LEU A 19 2.56 13.41 18.24
CA LEU A 19 1.65 13.42 17.09
C LEU A 19 0.23 13.85 17.49
N GLU A 20 -0.25 13.46 18.66
CA GLU A 20 -1.56 13.85 19.18
C GLU A 20 -1.62 15.37 19.43
N GLN A 21 -0.59 15.93 20.08
CA GLN A 21 -0.49 17.37 20.30
C GLN A 21 -0.49 18.14 18.98
N TRP A 22 0.37 17.74 18.02
CA TRP A 22 0.45 18.43 16.73
C TRP A 22 -0.86 18.32 15.93
N ALA A 23 -1.51 17.15 15.94
CA ALA A 23 -2.82 17.00 15.31
C ALA A 23 -3.87 17.94 15.93
N GLY A 24 -3.84 18.10 17.27
CA GLY A 24 -4.68 19.05 18.00
C GLY A 24 -4.43 20.50 17.59
N ASP A 25 -3.17 20.90 17.47
CA ASP A 25 -2.76 22.25 17.05
C ASP A 25 -3.27 22.59 15.62
N GLU A 26 -3.40 21.58 14.75
CA GLU A 26 -3.94 21.72 13.39
C GLU A 26 -5.45 21.45 13.26
N PHE A 27 -6.16 21.24 14.38
CA PHE A 27 -7.58 20.87 14.40
C PHE A 27 -7.91 19.63 13.54
N ARG A 28 -7.02 18.64 13.54
CA ARG A 28 -7.21 17.34 12.86
C ARG A 28 -7.38 16.20 13.86
N SER A 29 -8.00 15.11 13.40
CA SER A 29 -7.88 13.85 14.13
C SER A 29 -6.47 13.29 13.98
N VAL A 30 -6.00 12.55 15.00
CA VAL A 30 -4.68 11.91 14.99
C VAL A 30 -4.50 11.01 13.77
N ASN A 31 -5.50 10.19 13.43
CA ASN A 31 -5.45 9.33 12.23
C ASN A 31 -5.37 10.14 10.93
N GLY A 32 -6.11 11.25 10.83
CA GLY A 32 -6.07 12.12 9.66
C GLY A 32 -4.72 12.83 9.51
N HIS A 33 -4.12 13.23 10.63
CA HIS A 33 -2.79 13.84 10.66
C HIS A 33 -1.69 12.83 10.29
N ILE A 34 -1.74 11.60 10.82
CA ILE A 34 -0.81 10.52 10.42
C ILE A 34 -0.93 10.23 8.91
N GLU A 35 -2.15 10.15 8.36
CA GLU A 35 -2.35 9.94 6.92
C GLU A 35 -1.73 11.07 6.09
N TYR A 36 -1.89 12.33 6.53
CA TYR A 36 -1.29 13.49 5.90
C TYR A 36 0.24 13.42 5.88
N LEU A 37 0.87 13.17 7.04
CA LEU A 37 2.32 13.10 7.17
C LEU A 37 2.92 11.97 6.32
N LEU A 38 2.27 10.80 6.28
CA LEU A 38 2.72 9.67 5.46
C LEU A 38 2.64 10.01 3.96
N ARG A 39 1.54 10.63 3.52
CA ARG A 39 1.37 11.03 2.12
C ARG A 39 2.41 12.08 1.73
N GLU A 40 2.62 13.08 2.58
CA GLU A 40 3.61 14.12 2.37
C GLU A 40 5.03 13.53 2.31
N SER A 41 5.38 12.65 3.24
CA SER A 41 6.68 11.97 3.28
C SER A 41 6.93 11.14 2.02
N LEU A 42 5.93 10.39 1.56
CA LEU A 42 6.02 9.64 0.30
C LEU A 42 6.18 10.56 -0.92
N GLN A 43 5.49 11.70 -0.93
CA GLN A 43 5.60 12.68 -2.01
C GLN A 43 6.99 13.31 -2.05
N ARG A 44 7.50 13.76 -0.90
CA ARG A 44 8.87 14.32 -0.76
C ARG A 44 9.94 13.31 -1.16
N ALA A 45 9.72 12.03 -0.85
CA ALA A 45 10.63 10.94 -1.25
C ALA A 45 10.48 10.53 -2.74
N GLY A 46 9.54 11.10 -3.50
CA GLY A 46 9.24 10.69 -4.87
C GLY A 46 8.66 9.28 -5.00
N ARG A 47 8.10 8.74 -3.91
CA ARG A 47 7.60 7.36 -3.81
C ARG A 47 6.07 7.26 -3.83
N LEU A 48 5.37 8.39 -3.84
CA LEU A 48 3.92 8.39 -3.93
C LEU A 48 3.49 7.96 -5.35
N PRO A 49 2.80 6.82 -5.53
CA PRO A 49 2.39 6.36 -6.85
C PRO A 49 1.41 7.33 -7.50
N LYS A 50 1.54 7.57 -8.81
CA LYS A 50 0.64 8.46 -9.56
C LYS A 50 -0.84 8.04 -9.46
N ALA A 51 -1.13 6.75 -9.35
CA ALA A 51 -2.48 6.22 -9.15
C ALA A 51 -3.15 6.74 -7.85
N VAL A 52 -2.35 6.96 -6.80
CA VAL A 52 -2.83 7.50 -5.51
C VAL A 52 -3.13 9.01 -5.60
N LEU A 53 -2.59 9.71 -6.61
CA LEU A 53 -2.88 11.12 -6.90
C LEU A 53 -4.16 11.30 -7.72
N THR A 54 -4.49 10.34 -8.59
CA THR A 54 -5.69 10.38 -9.45
C THR A 54 -6.95 9.81 -8.78
N GLY A 55 -6.86 9.40 -7.51
CA GLY A 55 -7.95 8.71 -6.80
C GLY A 55 -8.27 7.32 -7.37
N SER A 56 -7.44 6.83 -8.30
CA SER A 56 -7.54 5.50 -8.88
C SER A 56 -6.88 4.54 -7.90
N THR A 57 -7.67 3.92 -7.03
CA THR A 57 -7.20 2.81 -6.21
C THR A 57 -6.47 1.84 -7.15
N PRO A 58 -5.22 1.44 -6.88
CA PRO A 58 -4.63 0.32 -7.58
C PRO A 58 -5.42 -0.91 -7.10
N GLU A 59 -6.48 -1.23 -7.84
CA GLU A 59 -6.96 -2.60 -7.95
C GLU A 59 -5.70 -3.41 -8.33
N THR A 60 -5.26 -4.26 -7.42
CA THR A 60 -4.12 -5.16 -7.61
C THR A 60 -4.18 -5.76 -9.01
N PRO A 61 -3.16 -5.62 -9.88
CA PRO A 61 -3.16 -6.35 -11.14
C PRO A 61 -3.15 -7.86 -10.83
N PRO A 62 -3.84 -8.69 -11.61
CA PRO A 62 -3.74 -10.13 -11.45
C PRO A 62 -2.27 -10.52 -11.62
N SER A 63 -1.81 -11.41 -10.76
CA SER A 63 -0.53 -12.10 -10.89
C SER A 63 -0.41 -12.71 -12.30
N GLU A 64 0.24 -12.04 -13.24
CA GLU A 64 0.74 -12.66 -14.47
C GLU A 64 2.10 -13.30 -14.17
N GLY A 65 2.22 -14.60 -14.46
CA GLY A 65 3.52 -15.27 -14.54
C GLY A 65 3.64 -16.61 -13.80
N SER A 66 2.73 -17.56 -14.00
CA SER A 66 3.17 -18.96 -14.04
C SER A 66 3.48 -19.29 -15.50
N GLU A 67 4.72 -19.00 -15.88
CA GLU A 67 5.32 -19.41 -17.15
C GLU A 67 5.22 -20.93 -17.31
N GLY A 68 5.04 -21.35 -18.56
CA GLY A 68 4.82 -22.72 -18.95
C GLY A 68 5.91 -23.68 -18.49
N LEU A 69 5.47 -24.85 -18.08
CA LEU A 69 6.26 -26.07 -18.17
C LEU A 69 5.50 -27.05 -19.07
N GLU A 70 5.39 -26.70 -20.35
CA GLU A 70 5.24 -27.74 -21.38
C GLU A 70 6.51 -28.58 -21.35
N SER A 71 6.38 -29.79 -20.82
CA SER A 71 7.39 -30.83 -20.98
C SER A 71 7.11 -31.55 -22.30
N PRO A 72 8.02 -31.55 -23.28
CA PRO A 72 7.89 -32.39 -24.45
C PRO A 72 8.54 -33.76 -24.20
N LYS A 73 8.22 -34.71 -25.10
CA LYS A 73 8.86 -36.02 -25.37
C LYS A 73 8.22 -37.21 -24.64
N HIS A 74 7.98 -38.37 -25.25
CA HIS A 74 8.25 -38.91 -26.59
C HIS A 74 7.39 -40.18 -26.77
N SER A 75 6.83 -40.35 -27.98
CA SER A 75 6.70 -41.58 -28.77
C SER A 75 6.66 -42.97 -28.09
N ASP A 76 5.65 -43.78 -28.44
CA ASP A 76 5.72 -44.85 -29.46
C ASP A 76 4.90 -46.12 -29.10
N SER A 77 4.43 -46.80 -30.15
CA SER A 77 3.79 -48.13 -30.25
C SER A 77 2.31 -48.21 -29.83
N SER A 78 1.33 -48.28 -30.74
CA SER A 78 1.04 -49.24 -31.84
C SER A 78 0.63 -50.64 -31.36
N ASP A 79 -0.49 -51.06 -31.97
CA ASP A 79 -1.19 -52.37 -32.00
C ASP A 79 -2.00 -52.83 -30.77
#